data_AF-A0A1X7HAQ8-F1
#
_entry.id   AF-A0A1X7HAQ8-F1
#
_cell.length_a   1.000
_cell.length_b   1.000
_cell.length_c   1.000
_cell.angle_alpha   90.00
_cell.angle_beta   90.00
_cell.angle_gamma   90.00
#
_symmetry.space_group_name_H-M   'P 1'
#
loop_
_entity.id
_entity.type
_entity.pdbx_description
1 polymer ?
#
loop_
_entity_poly.entity_id
_entity_poly.type
_entity_poly.pdbx_seq_one_letter_code
_entity_poly.pdbx_strand_id
1 'polypeptide(L)'
;MNYQIKYATRMKEVIFVSLVFSIIMFQIGVWSQQSFPVLFYAQMAVNVIMVIALIVELYARMVRRGVEIQSDSNVIRIHGEIIKAEDIEVIRVSGCRSAAFSFKLKGKKSPWVRSTFKFMDANCEGIREILKWAESHNIEVLKIGPQSQMVTV
;
A
#
# COMPACT_ATOMS: atom_id res chain seq x y z
N MET A 1 7.08 -14.57 10.29
CA MET A 1 6.37 -14.92 9.05
C MET A 1 6.31 -13.71 8.11
N ASN A 2 5.98 -13.90 6.82
CA ASN A 2 5.86 -12.80 5.85
C ASN A 2 4.38 -12.53 5.53
N TYR A 3 3.89 -11.35 5.89
CA TYR A 3 2.50 -10.95 5.69
C TYR A 3 2.37 -9.91 4.59
N GLN A 4 1.36 -10.08 3.74
CA GLN A 4 1.08 -9.13 2.66
C GLN A 4 0.41 -7.85 3.15
N ILE A 5 0.88 -6.72 2.64
CA ILE A 5 0.36 -5.38 2.91
C ILE A 5 -0.50 -4.91 1.74
N LYS A 6 -1.62 -4.25 2.04
CA LYS A 6 -2.47 -3.56 1.08
C LYS A 6 -1.82 -2.25 0.67
N TYR A 7 -1.42 -2.18 -0.60
CA TYR A 7 -0.88 -0.96 -1.18
C TYR A 7 -2.00 -0.10 -1.77
N ALA A 8 -2.01 1.19 -1.42
CA ALA A 8 -2.97 2.15 -1.96
C ALA A 8 -2.48 2.76 -3.28
N THR A 9 -2.30 1.94 -4.32
CA THR A 9 -2.13 2.45 -5.67
C THR A 9 -3.48 2.88 -6.24
N ARG A 10 -3.65 4.15 -6.65
CA ARG A 10 -4.80 4.60 -7.47
C ARG A 10 -4.77 4.08 -8.91
N MET A 11 -4.02 3.01 -9.17
CA MET A 11 -3.79 2.43 -10.48
C MET A 11 -5.07 1.97 -11.19
N LYS A 12 -6.08 1.53 -10.44
CA LYS A 12 -7.39 1.19 -11.02
C LYS A 12 -8.02 2.37 -11.75
N GLU A 13 -7.89 3.58 -11.20
CA GLU A 13 -8.39 4.81 -11.83
C GLU A 13 -7.57 5.13 -13.09
N VAL A 14 -6.24 5.00 -13.02
CA VAL A 14 -5.34 5.24 -14.17
C VAL A 14 -5.63 4.30 -15.33
N ILE A 15 -5.78 3.00 -15.06
CA ILE A 15 -6.11 1.98 -16.07
C ILE A 15 -7.48 2.27 -16.67
N PHE A 16 -8.48 2.58 -15.84
CA PHE A 16 -9.84 2.86 -16.30
C PHE A 16 -9.89 4.11 -17.20
N VAL A 17 -9.26 5.21 -16.79
CA VAL A 17 -9.19 6.44 -17.59
C VAL A 17 -8.46 6.19 -18.90
N SER A 18 -7.35 5.45 -18.89
CA SER A 18 -6.59 5.11 -20.09
C SER A 18 -7.40 4.27 -21.07
N LEU A 19 -8.21 3.33 -20.56
CA LEU A 19 -9.12 2.52 -21.35
C LEU A 19 -10.23 3.36 -21.99
N VAL A 20 -10.88 4.22 -21.21
CA VAL A 20 -11.95 5.11 -21.71
C VAL A 20 -11.40 6.03 -22.79
N PHE A 21 -10.23 6.63 -22.58
CA PHE A 21 -9.57 7.48 -23.57
C PHE A 21 -9.28 6.70 -24.86
N SER A 22 -8.77 5.47 -24.75
CA SER A 22 -8.47 4.63 -25.93
C SER A 22 -9.73 4.27 -26.72
N ILE A 23 -10.85 4.00 -26.04
CA ILE A 23 -12.14 3.72 -26.69
C ILE A 23 -12.62 4.96 -27.47
N ILE A 24 -12.56 6.15 -26.86
CA ILE A 24 -12.97 7.40 -27.52
C ILE A 24 -12.12 7.65 -28.77
N MET A 25 -10.80 7.52 -28.65
CA MET A 25 -9.88 7.72 -29.78
C MET A 25 -10.10 6.71 -30.90
N PHE A 26 -10.40 5.45 -30.56
CA PHE A 26 -10.76 4.42 -31.53
C PHE A 26 -12.05 4.77 -32.28
N GLN A 27 -13.10 5.21 -31.58
CA GLN A 27 -14.36 5.62 -32.21
C GLN A 27 -14.16 6.81 -33.16
N ILE A 28 -13.36 7.81 -32.76
CA ILE A 28 -13.03 8.95 -33.62
C ILE A 28 -12.29 8.48 -34.88
N GLY A 29 -11.32 7.57 -34.75
CA GLY A 29 -10.57 7.03 -35.89
C GLY A 29 -11.43 6.22 -36.86
N VAL A 30 -12.37 5.42 -36.35
CA VAL A 30 -13.31 4.65 -37.19
C VAL A 30 -14.28 5.57 -37.93
N TRP A 31 -14.78 6.61 -37.26
CA TRP A 31 -15.77 7.53 -37.83
C TRP A 31 -15.17 8.52 -38.82
N SER A 32 -13.94 8.98 -38.61
CA SER A 32 -13.38 10.01 -39.48
C SER A 32 -12.83 9.47 -40.79
N GLN A 33 -12.58 8.15 -40.92
CA GLN A 33 -11.89 7.48 -42.04
C GLN A 33 -10.57 8.14 -42.48
N GLN A 34 -10.09 9.14 -41.74
CA GLN A 34 -8.99 10.01 -42.08
C GLN A 34 -7.98 9.95 -40.94
N SER A 35 -6.76 9.56 -41.27
CA SER A 35 -5.68 9.40 -40.30
C SER A 35 -5.26 10.77 -39.80
N PHE A 36 -5.77 11.21 -38.65
CA PHE A 36 -5.31 12.43 -38.02
C PHE A 36 -4.01 12.14 -37.23
N PRO A 37 -2.85 12.63 -37.70
CA PRO A 37 -1.57 12.35 -37.04
C PRO A 37 -1.54 12.81 -35.59
N VAL A 38 -2.27 13.89 -35.26
CA VAL A 38 -2.41 14.40 -33.89
C VAL A 38 -3.07 13.38 -32.96
N LEU A 39 -4.11 12.68 -33.42
CA LEU A 39 -4.79 11.67 -32.62
C LEU A 39 -3.89 10.45 -32.37
N PHE A 40 -3.11 10.07 -33.38
CA PHE A 40 -2.11 9.00 -33.24
C PHE A 40 -1.06 9.34 -32.16
N TYR A 41 -0.50 10.56 -32.19
CA TYR A 41 0.48 10.98 -31.18
C TYR A 41 -0.13 11.10 -29.78
N ALA A 42 -1.38 11.55 -29.66
CA ALA A 42 -2.09 11.58 -28.40
C ALA A 42 -2.32 10.17 -27.81
N GLN A 43 -2.71 9.20 -28.65
CA GLN A 43 -2.84 7.81 -28.22
C GLN A 43 -1.49 7.21 -27.81
N MET A 44 -0.41 7.52 -28.53
CA MET A 44 0.94 7.09 -28.15
C MET A 44 1.36 7.64 -26.80
N ALA A 45 1.07 8.92 -26.50
CA ALA A 45 1.34 9.52 -25.20
C ALA A 45 0.59 8.80 -24.06
N VAL A 46 -0.69 8.46 -24.26
CA VAL A 46 -1.47 7.71 -23.27
C VAL A 46 -0.92 6.30 -23.06
N ASN A 47 -0.50 5.62 -24.13
CA ASN A 47 0.14 4.32 -24.02
C ASN A 47 1.46 4.39 -23.21
N VAL A 48 2.26 5.43 -23.42
CA VAL A 48 3.50 5.65 -22.63
C VAL A 48 3.17 5.84 -21.15
N ILE A 49 2.18 6.67 -20.83
CA ILE A 49 1.72 6.87 -19.44
C ILE A 49 1.27 5.55 -18.83
N MET A 50 0.50 4.75 -19.57
CA MET A 50 0.04 3.43 -19.12
C MET A 50 1.20 2.48 -18.85
N VAL A 51 2.20 2.41 -19.73
CA VAL A 51 3.39 1.59 -19.54
C VAL A 51 4.17 2.02 -18.29
N ILE A 52 4.40 3.33 -18.11
CA ILE A 52 5.06 3.86 -16.91
C ILE A 52 4.28 3.47 -15.65
N ALA A 53 2.96 3.60 -15.67
CA ALA A 53 2.11 3.25 -14.55
C ALA A 53 2.23 1.75 -14.21
N LEU A 54 2.23 0.87 -15.22
CA LEU A 54 2.42 -0.57 -15.04
C LEU A 54 3.82 -0.93 -14.50
N ILE A 55 4.87 -0.24 -14.96
CA ILE A 55 6.24 -0.42 -14.43
C ILE A 55 6.29 -0.01 -12.97
N VAL A 56 5.70 1.13 -12.59
CA VAL A 56 5.61 1.58 -11.20
C VAL A 56 4.86 0.57 -10.35
N GLU A 57 3.78 -0.02 -10.87
CA GLU A 57 3.04 -1.07 -10.17
C GLU A 57 3.86 -2.35 -10.00
N LEU A 58 4.53 -2.82 -11.05
CA LEU A 58 5.39 -3.99 -10.99
C LEU A 58 6.51 -3.77 -9.98
N TYR A 59 7.14 -2.60 -10.01
CA TYR A 59 8.17 -2.21 -9.04
C TYR A 59 7.62 -2.17 -7.62
N ALA A 60 6.45 -1.55 -7.40
CA ALA A 60 5.80 -1.50 -6.09
C ALA A 60 5.47 -2.91 -5.57
N ARG A 61 4.99 -3.81 -6.44
CA ARG A 61 4.66 -5.20 -6.09
C ARG A 61 5.89 -6.06 -5.84
N MET A 62 7.00 -5.83 -6.53
CA MET A 62 8.23 -6.63 -6.37
C MET A 62 9.09 -6.15 -5.20
N VAL A 63 9.33 -4.84 -5.07
CA VAL A 63 10.31 -4.29 -4.12
C VAL A 63 9.72 -4.05 -2.73
N ARG A 64 8.43 -3.76 -2.61
CA ARG A 64 7.78 -3.40 -1.34
C ARG A 64 6.93 -4.52 -0.76
N ARG A 65 7.42 -5.77 -0.86
CA ARG A 65 6.72 -6.93 -0.32
C ARG A 65 6.73 -6.94 1.20
N GLY A 66 5.56 -6.67 1.76
CA GLY A 66 5.10 -7.24 3.03
C GLY A 66 5.70 -6.64 4.31
N VAL A 67 5.09 -7.06 5.42
CA VAL A 67 5.70 -6.99 6.74
C VAL A 67 6.30 -8.35 7.01
N GLU A 68 7.60 -8.39 7.26
CA GLU A 68 8.25 -9.56 7.82
C GLU A 68 8.32 -9.37 9.32
N ILE A 69 7.52 -10.15 10.05
CA ILE A 69 7.50 -10.15 11.51
C ILE A 69 8.23 -11.40 11.95
N GLN A 70 9.38 -11.26 12.63
CA GLN A 70 10.00 -12.40 13.30
C GLN A 70 9.73 -12.25 14.79
N SER A 71 8.87 -13.11 15.32
CA SER A 71 8.35 -13.03 16.70
C SER A 71 9.45 -12.99 17.76
N ASP A 72 10.56 -13.70 17.53
CA ASP A 72 11.72 -13.75 18.44
C ASP A 72 12.80 -12.70 18.15
N SER A 73 12.60 -11.83 17.14
CA SER A 73 13.61 -10.85 16.76
C SER A 73 13.26 -9.46 17.24
N ASN A 74 14.28 -8.73 17.70
CA ASN A 74 14.21 -7.32 18.08
C ASN A 74 14.04 -6.37 16.87
N VAL A 75 13.77 -6.90 15.68
CA VAL A 75 13.62 -6.14 14.44
C VAL A 75 12.34 -6.54 13.71
N ILE A 76 11.70 -5.55 13.10
CA ILE A 76 10.59 -5.74 12.18
C ILE A 76 10.99 -5.18 10.81
N ARG A 77 10.71 -5.93 9.75
CA ARG A 77 10.98 -5.46 8.39
C ARG A 77 9.68 -5.01 7.73
N ILE A 78 9.61 -3.74 7.37
CA ILE A 78 8.43 -3.14 6.76
C ILE A 78 8.84 -2.52 5.43
N HIS A 79 8.23 -2.96 4.33
CA HIS A 79 8.57 -2.46 2.99
C HIS A 79 10.09 -2.57 2.67
N GLY A 80 10.77 -3.57 3.24
CA GLY A 80 12.22 -3.78 3.08
C GLY A 80 13.11 -2.98 4.05
N GLU A 81 12.58 -1.97 4.73
CA GLU A 81 13.29 -1.23 5.79
C GLU A 81 13.27 -2.01 7.11
N ILE A 82 14.43 -2.08 7.77
CA ILE A 82 14.59 -2.74 9.07
C ILE A 82 14.38 -1.69 10.15
N ILE A 83 13.44 -1.93 11.05
CA ILE A 83 13.14 -1.08 12.20
C ILE A 83 13.39 -1.90 13.46
N LYS A 84 14.19 -1.38 14.40
CA LYS A 84 14.43 -2.02 15.70
C LYS A 84 13.29 -1.71 16.66
N ALA A 85 12.95 -2.64 17.54
CA ALA A 85 11.89 -2.45 18.54
C ALA A 85 12.21 -1.26 19.47
N GLU A 86 13.49 -1.08 19.81
CA GLU A 86 14.00 0.01 20.66
C GLU A 86 13.71 1.40 20.09
N ASP A 87 13.67 1.52 18.76
CA ASP A 87 13.43 2.78 18.06
C ASP A 87 11.94 3.10 17.96
N ILE A 88 11.05 2.15 18.28
CA ILE A 88 9.61 2.33 18.22
C ILE A 88 9.13 2.92 19.55
N GLU A 89 8.38 4.01 19.45
CA GLU A 89 7.74 4.65 20.60
C GLU A 89 6.34 4.09 20.81
N VAL A 90 5.54 4.02 19.75
CA VAL A 90 4.14 3.55 19.82
C VAL A 90 3.68 3.02 18.47
N ILE A 91 2.84 1.98 18.52
CA ILE A 91 2.12 1.44 17.35
C ILE A 91 0.72 2.03 17.37
N ARG A 92 0.37 2.80 16.34
CA ARG A 92 -0.95 3.41 16.21
C ARG A 92 -1.83 2.57 15.29
N VAL A 93 -2.99 2.18 15.77
CA VAL A 93 -3.98 1.39 15.02
C VAL A 93 -5.20 2.25 14.73
N SER A 94 -5.55 2.43 13.46
CA SER A 94 -6.68 3.28 13.04
C SER A 94 -7.56 2.63 11.97
N GLY A 95 -8.85 2.93 11.97
CA GLY A 95 -9.81 2.49 10.93
C GLY A 95 -10.96 1.60 11.42
N CYS A 96 -12.13 1.76 10.81
CA CYS A 96 -13.39 1.16 11.22
C CYS A 96 -13.72 -0.19 10.53
N ARG A 97 -13.14 -0.47 9.34
CA ARG A 97 -13.37 -1.73 8.58
C ARG A 97 -12.09 -2.46 8.16
N SER A 98 -10.94 -1.80 8.24
CA SER A 98 -9.64 -2.34 7.88
C SER A 98 -8.60 -1.55 8.67
N ALA A 99 -7.95 -2.24 9.61
CA ALA A 99 -6.98 -1.66 10.51
C ALA A 99 -5.74 -1.20 9.73
N ALA A 100 -5.43 0.09 9.82
CA ALA A 100 -4.15 0.64 9.45
C ALA A 100 -3.24 0.69 10.67
N PHE A 101 -2.03 0.15 10.51
CA PHE A 101 -0.97 0.19 11.50
C PHE A 101 0.02 1.25 11.08
N SER A 102 0.45 2.08 12.02
CA SER A 102 1.51 3.06 11.80
C SER A 102 2.48 3.07 12.97
N PHE A 103 3.76 2.94 12.66
CA PHE A 103 4.82 3.00 13.67
C PHE A 103 5.29 4.44 13.86
N LYS A 104 5.22 4.93 15.10
CA LYS A 104 5.88 6.17 15.51
C LYS A 104 7.26 5.81 16.07
N LEU A 105 8.31 6.38 15.50
CA LEU A 105 9.68 6.18 15.96
C LEU A 105 10.07 7.27 16.98
N LYS A 106 10.88 6.89 17.98
CA LYS A 106 11.43 7.81 18.98
C LYS A 106 12.20 8.95 18.30
N GLY A 107 12.01 10.17 18.78
CA GLY A 107 12.68 11.37 18.26
C GLY A 107 12.14 11.92 16.93
N LYS A 108 11.14 11.27 16.29
CA LYS A 108 10.50 11.79 15.07
C LYS A 108 9.12 12.37 15.37
N LYS A 109 8.90 13.64 14.97
CA LYS A 109 7.64 14.38 15.21
C LYS A 109 6.42 13.84 14.45
N SER A 110 6.61 13.13 13.35
CA SER A 110 5.52 12.62 12.50
C SER A 110 5.69 11.13 12.23
N PRO A 111 4.60 10.32 12.28
CA PRO A 111 4.67 8.95 11.78
C PRO A 111 5.14 9.00 10.34
N TRP A 112 6.19 8.25 10.04
CA TRP A 112 6.75 8.26 8.71
C TRP A 112 5.71 7.61 7.78
N VAL A 113 5.36 8.27 6.67
CA VAL A 113 4.36 7.74 5.73
C VAL A 113 4.72 6.32 5.25
N ARG A 114 6.03 6.01 5.23
CA ARG A 114 6.59 4.69 4.91
C ARG A 114 6.35 3.60 5.96
N SER A 115 6.10 3.98 7.22
CA SER A 115 5.82 3.07 8.34
C SER A 115 4.33 2.85 8.58
N THR A 116 3.48 3.33 7.68
CA THR A 116 2.03 3.10 7.71
C THR A 116 1.63 2.06 6.68
N PHE A 117 0.87 1.05 7.10
CA PHE A 117 0.41 -0.02 6.23
C PHE A 117 -0.91 -0.63 6.72
N LYS A 118 -1.57 -1.38 5.84
CA LYS A 118 -2.76 -2.16 6.14
C LYS A 118 -2.48 -3.61 5.78
N PHE A 119 -2.88 -4.58 6.59
CA PHE A 119 -2.77 -5.98 6.19
C PHE A 119 -3.77 -6.29 5.06
N MET A 120 -3.37 -7.15 4.12
CA MET A 120 -4.29 -7.69 3.10
C MET A 120 -5.14 -8.86 3.61
N ASP A 121 -4.66 -9.53 4.64
CA ASP A 121 -5.21 -10.79 5.12
C ASP A 121 -6.61 -10.62 5.75
N ALA A 122 -7.54 -11.48 5.36
CA ALA A 122 -8.90 -11.56 5.90
C ALA A 122 -8.95 -12.34 7.23
N ASN A 123 -7.95 -13.20 7.48
CA ASN A 123 -7.91 -14.08 8.65
C ASN A 123 -7.28 -13.41 9.88
N CYS A 124 -6.90 -12.13 9.79
CA CYS A 124 -6.31 -11.35 10.88
C CYS A 124 -5.02 -11.95 11.48
N GLU A 125 -4.34 -12.89 10.82
CA GLU A 125 -3.16 -13.55 11.40
C GLU A 125 -2.00 -12.58 11.57
N GLY A 126 -1.74 -11.74 10.56
CA GLY A 126 -0.72 -10.68 10.65
C GLY A 126 -1.02 -9.63 11.72
N ILE A 127 -2.30 -9.39 12.01
CA ILE A 127 -2.73 -8.50 13.10
C ILE A 127 -2.45 -9.15 14.46
N ARG A 128 -2.69 -10.45 14.60
CA ARG A 128 -2.39 -11.16 15.84
C ARG A 128 -0.88 -11.24 16.09
N GLU A 129 -0.09 -11.52 15.06
CA GLU A 129 1.36 -11.63 15.20
C GLU A 129 2.01 -10.27 15.53
N ILE A 130 1.54 -9.15 14.94
CA ILE A 130 2.07 -7.82 15.28
C ILE A 130 1.73 -7.39 16.71
N LEU A 131 0.54 -7.75 17.20
CA LEU A 131 0.12 -7.45 18.58
C LEU A 131 0.93 -8.28 19.59
N LYS A 132 1.13 -9.57 19.32
CA LYS A 132 2.01 -10.43 20.14
C LYS A 132 3.45 -9.94 20.15
N TRP A 133 3.96 -9.52 18.99
CA TRP A 133 5.31 -8.96 18.90
C TRP A 133 5.43 -7.66 19.72
N ALA A 134 4.44 -6.77 19.64
CA ALA A 134 4.40 -5.55 20.44
C ALA A 134 4.37 -5.84 21.95
N GLU A 135 3.56 -6.82 22.37
CA GLU A 135 3.46 -7.26 23.76
C GLU A 135 4.78 -7.83 24.27
N SER A 136 5.42 -8.72 23.50
CA SER A 136 6.73 -9.31 23.86
C SER A 136 7.86 -8.27 24.01
N HIS A 137 7.77 -7.14 23.31
CA HIS A 137 8.76 -6.07 23.34
C HIS A 137 8.34 -4.85 24.19
N ASN A 138 7.24 -4.94 24.95
CA ASN A 138 6.68 -3.85 25.77
C ASN A 138 6.43 -2.54 24.98
N ILE A 139 5.99 -2.65 23.72
CA ILE A 139 5.66 -1.50 22.89
C ILE A 139 4.18 -1.15 23.07
N GLU A 140 3.90 0.12 23.37
CA GLU A 140 2.54 0.60 23.53
C GLU A 140 1.75 0.55 22.20
N VAL A 141 0.50 0.08 22.24
CA VAL A 141 -0.41 0.05 21.10
C VAL A 141 -1.59 0.99 21.34
N LEU A 142 -1.62 2.10 20.59
CA LEU A 142 -2.61 3.16 20.74
C LEU A 142 -3.69 3.06 19.65
N LYS A 143 -4.94 2.91 20.07
CA LYS A 143 -6.11 2.83 19.17
C LYS A 143 -6.64 4.24 18.87
N ILE A 144 -6.63 4.66 17.61
CA ILE A 144 -7.07 5.99 17.17
C ILE A 144 -8.34 5.85 16.33
N GLY A 145 -9.47 6.32 16.86
CA GLY A 145 -10.77 6.39 16.17
C GLY A 145 -11.75 5.24 16.47
N PRO A 146 -12.98 5.29 15.92
CA PRO A 146 -13.99 4.26 16.13
C PRO A 146 -13.59 2.97 15.40
N GLN A 147 -13.19 1.95 16.16
CA GLN A 147 -12.85 0.63 15.62
C GLN A 147 -14.09 -0.27 15.68
N SER A 148 -14.36 -1.05 14.63
CA SER A 148 -15.20 -2.24 14.80
C SER A 148 -14.46 -3.21 15.72
N GLN A 149 -15.19 -3.98 16.55
CA GLN A 149 -14.64 -4.99 17.46
C GLN A 149 -13.64 -5.88 16.71
N MET A 150 -12.34 -5.63 16.90
CA MET A 150 -11.30 -6.55 16.46
C MET A 150 -11.14 -7.60 17.54
N VAL A 151 -11.26 -8.86 17.11
CA VAL A 151 -10.99 -10.12 17.81
C VAL A 151 -10.41 -9.93 19.21
N THR A 152 -11.25 -10.18 20.21
CA THR A 152 -10.86 -10.48 21.57
C THR A 152 -9.90 -11.67 21.52
N VAL A 153 -8.66 -11.47 21.94
CA VAL A 153 -7.71 -12.55 22.23
C VAL A 153 -8.12 -13.22 23.53
#